data_AF-A0A699JPR7-F1
#
_entry.id   AF-A0A699JPR7-F1
#
_cell.length_a   1.000
_cell.length_b   1.000
_cell.length_c   1.000
_cell.angle_alpha   90.00
_cell.angle_beta   90.00
_cell.angle_gamma   90.00
#
_symmetry.space_group_name_H-M   'P 1'
#
loop_
_entity.id
_entity.type
_entity.pdbx_description
1 polymer ?
#
loop_
_entity_poly.entity_id
_entity_poly.type
_entity_poly.pdbx_seq_one_letter_code
_entity_poly.pdbx_strand_id
1 'polypeptide(L)'
;MTKLTQREVEFEWGDKQEAAFQLLKQKLCSALILALSEGSEDFIVYCDASNKGLGTVLKQREKVISYASRQLKIHEKNYKTHDLELGAVVFALKIWRHYLYGTKCRVFTDHKSLQHILDQKKMNLRQRRWLELLSDYDYDIHYHLRKVNVDADALSMKEREPPLRVRA
;
A
#
# COMPACT_ATOMS: atom_id res chain seq x y z
N MET A 1 5.25 -12.43 -20.31
CA MET A 1 6.50 -12.60 -19.52
C MET A 1 7.63 -11.88 -20.23
N THR A 2 8.41 -11.06 -19.53
CA THR A 2 9.53 -10.28 -20.09
C THR A 2 10.78 -11.15 -20.28
N LYS A 3 11.60 -10.85 -21.29
CA LYS A 3 12.86 -11.57 -21.58
C LYS A 3 13.78 -11.72 -20.36
N LEU A 4 13.77 -10.76 -19.44
CA LEU A 4 14.57 -10.75 -18.20
C LEU A 4 14.14 -11.78 -17.13
N THR A 5 12.98 -12.41 -17.28
CA THR A 5 12.42 -13.36 -16.30
C THR A 5 12.34 -14.79 -16.83
N GLN A 6 12.88 -15.04 -18.02
CA GLN A 6 12.94 -16.39 -18.60
C GLN A 6 13.99 -17.22 -17.85
N ARG A 7 13.65 -18.48 -17.56
CA ARG A 7 14.63 -19.45 -17.08
C ARG A 7 15.73 -19.59 -18.14
N GLU A 8 16.99 -19.70 -17.70
CA GLU A 8 18.19 -19.88 -18.54
C GLU A 8 18.70 -18.63 -19.29
N VAL A 9 18.10 -17.46 -19.07
CA VAL A 9 18.62 -16.18 -19.58
C VAL A 9 19.32 -15.43 -18.43
N GLU A 10 20.55 -14.97 -18.66
CA GLU A 10 21.26 -14.13 -17.70
C GLU A 10 20.57 -12.78 -17.52
N PHE A 11 20.47 -12.31 -16.28
CA PHE A 11 19.81 -11.04 -15.97
C PHE A 11 20.75 -9.89 -16.34
N GLU A 12 20.62 -9.37 -17.56
CA GLU A 12 21.36 -8.20 -18.01
C GLU A 12 20.51 -6.93 -17.95
N TRP A 13 20.92 -6.00 -17.09
CA TRP A 13 20.33 -4.66 -17.01
C TRP A 13 21.16 -3.67 -17.83
N GLY A 14 20.82 -3.52 -19.11
CA GLY A 14 21.44 -2.55 -20.00
C GLY A 14 20.57 -1.32 -20.26
N ASP A 15 21.00 -0.48 -21.20
CA ASP A 15 20.34 0.79 -21.52
C ASP A 15 18.90 0.62 -22.02
N LYS A 16 18.60 -0.49 -22.72
CA LYS A 16 17.24 -0.77 -23.22
C LYS A 16 16.27 -1.06 -22.08
N GLN A 17 16.73 -1.78 -21.06
CA GLN A 17 15.97 -2.13 -19.87
C GLN A 17 15.76 -0.90 -18.99
N GLU A 18 16.81 -0.09 -18.80
CA GLU A 18 16.73 1.17 -18.05
C GLU A 18 15.77 2.14 -18.75
N ALA A 19 15.88 2.32 -20.08
CA ALA A 19 14.97 3.18 -20.83
C ALA A 19 13.52 2.72 -20.73
N ALA A 20 13.25 1.41 -20.82
CA ALA A 20 11.91 0.85 -20.65
C ALA A 20 11.39 1.06 -19.21
N PHE A 21 12.24 0.92 -18.19
CA PHE A 21 11.88 1.15 -16.80
C PHE A 21 11.58 2.62 -16.51
N GLN A 22 12.40 3.54 -17.02
CA GLN A 22 12.15 4.98 -16.92
C GLN A 22 10.87 5.38 -17.65
N LEU A 23 10.59 4.79 -18.83
CA LEU A 23 9.34 5.01 -19.54
C LEU A 23 8.13 4.51 -18.73
N LEU A 24 8.24 3.35 -18.06
CA LEU A 24 7.18 2.84 -17.19
C LEU A 24 6.93 3.78 -15.99
N LYS A 25 7.98 4.27 -15.33
CA LYS A 25 7.87 5.27 -14.27
C LYS A 25 7.21 6.54 -14.76
N GLN A 26 7.64 7.07 -15.91
CA GLN A 26 7.03 8.24 -16.52
C GLN A 26 5.56 8.03 -16.81
N LYS A 27 5.17 6.87 -17.37
CA LYS A 27 3.76 6.55 -17.62
C LYS A 27 2.96 6.47 -16.34
N LEU A 28 3.48 5.82 -15.29
CA LEU A 28 2.83 5.73 -13.96
C LEU A 28 2.64 7.10 -13.31
N CYS A 29 3.56 8.04 -13.52
CA CYS A 29 3.46 9.42 -13.03
C CYS A 29 2.70 10.36 -13.98
N SER A 30 2.37 9.92 -15.20
CA SER A 30 1.69 10.76 -16.20
C SER A 30 0.19 10.85 -15.90
N ALA A 31 -0.39 12.02 -16.18
CA ALA A 31 -1.79 12.36 -15.91
C ALA A 31 -2.83 11.42 -16.56
N LEU A 32 -2.41 10.55 -17.50
CA LEU A 32 -3.30 9.58 -18.13
C LEU A 32 -3.67 8.39 -17.20
N ILE A 33 -2.84 8.11 -16.18
CA ILE A 33 -3.05 7.02 -15.21
C ILE A 33 -3.63 7.55 -13.89
N LEU A 34 -3.30 8.79 -13.51
CA LEU A 34 -3.83 9.47 -12.33
C LEU A 34 -5.13 10.19 -12.71
N ALA A 35 -6.27 9.56 -12.45
CA ALA A 35 -7.58 10.16 -12.68
C ALA A 35 -7.85 11.25 -11.63
N LEU A 36 -8.47 12.35 -12.06
CA LEU A 36 -9.10 13.29 -11.13
C LEU A 36 -10.28 12.60 -10.44
N SER A 37 -10.52 12.90 -9.17
CA SER A 37 -11.67 12.37 -8.45
C SER A 37 -12.97 12.87 -9.10
N GLU A 38 -13.82 11.94 -9.52
CA GLU A 38 -15.10 12.25 -10.14
C GLU A 38 -16.22 11.94 -9.15
N GLY A 39 -16.67 12.97 -8.43
CA GLY A 39 -17.65 12.84 -7.35
C GLY A 39 -17.05 12.35 -6.02
N SER A 40 -17.93 12.02 -5.09
CA SER A 40 -17.62 11.72 -3.68
C SER A 40 -17.88 10.27 -3.28
N GLU A 41 -17.97 9.36 -4.24
CA GLU A 41 -18.36 7.96 -4.03
C GLU A 41 -17.29 6.99 -4.55
N ASP A 42 -17.33 5.75 -4.06
CA ASP A 42 -16.50 4.63 -4.51
C ASP A 42 -14.98 4.79 -4.35
N PHE A 43 -14.54 5.49 -3.31
CA PHE A 43 -13.12 5.48 -2.96
C PHE A 43 -12.70 4.13 -2.39
N ILE A 44 -11.65 3.58 -2.99
CA ILE A 44 -11.03 2.33 -2.59
C ILE A 44 -9.58 2.62 -2.24
N VAL A 45 -9.20 2.28 -1.02
CA VAL A 45 -7.84 2.45 -0.50
C VAL A 45 -7.22 1.07 -0.34
N TYR A 46 -6.10 0.83 -1.02
CA TYR A 46 -5.28 -0.35 -0.80
C TYR A 46 -4.11 0.03 0.12
N CYS A 47 -3.95 -0.69 1.22
CA CYS A 47 -2.88 -0.50 2.19
C CYS A 47 -2.01 -1.74 2.25
N ASP A 48 -0.71 -1.52 2.43
CA ASP A 48 0.26 -2.56 2.70
C ASP A 48 1.35 -2.00 3.61
N ALA A 49 1.79 -2.80 4.58
CA ALA A 49 2.93 -2.46 5.41
C ALA A 49 4.03 -3.52 5.30
N SER A 50 5.27 -3.04 5.29
CA SER A 50 6.45 -3.89 5.41
C SER A 50 7.32 -3.41 6.56
N ASN A 51 8.29 -4.22 6.95
CA ASN A 51 9.30 -3.82 7.94
C ASN A 51 10.19 -2.66 7.47
N LYS A 52 10.05 -2.20 6.21
CA LYS A 52 10.83 -1.10 5.62
C LYS A 52 9.99 0.16 5.41
N GLY A 53 8.70 0.03 5.08
CA GLY A 53 7.85 1.17 4.70
C GLY A 53 6.36 0.85 4.70
N LEU A 54 5.57 1.90 4.54
CA LEU A 54 4.12 1.84 4.32
C LEU A 54 3.85 2.19 2.86
N GLY A 55 3.04 1.39 2.19
CA GLY A 55 2.59 1.60 0.81
C GLY A 55 1.08 1.72 0.77
N THR A 56 0.56 2.73 0.07
CA THR A 56 -0.88 2.97 -0.03
C THR A 56 -1.24 3.42 -1.45
N VAL A 57 -2.39 2.97 -1.94
CA VAL A 57 -2.93 3.34 -3.26
C VAL A 57 -4.39 3.75 -3.14
N LEU A 58 -4.73 4.93 -3.64
CA LEU A 58 -6.10 5.41 -3.76
C LEU A 58 -6.60 5.13 -5.17
N LYS A 59 -7.72 4.41 -5.26
CA LYS A 59 -8.44 4.13 -6.50
C LYS A 59 -9.88 4.61 -6.40
N GLN A 60 -10.47 4.94 -7.54
CA GLN A 60 -11.90 5.19 -7.68
C GLN A 60 -12.36 4.56 -9.00
N ARG A 61 -13.43 3.76 -8.96
CA ARG A 61 -13.98 3.07 -10.15
C ARG A 61 -12.90 2.40 -11.01
N GLU A 62 -12.03 1.63 -10.36
CA GLU A 62 -10.87 0.92 -10.95
C GLU A 62 -9.73 1.80 -11.50
N LYS A 63 -9.88 3.12 -11.52
CA LYS A 63 -8.81 4.06 -11.90
C LYS A 63 -8.00 4.45 -10.68
N VAL A 64 -6.69 4.60 -10.84
CA VAL A 64 -5.82 5.08 -9.77
C VAL A 64 -5.91 6.60 -9.71
N ILE A 65 -6.10 7.15 -8.53
CA ILE A 65 -6.08 8.60 -8.29
C ILE A 65 -4.69 9.02 -7.82
N SER A 66 -4.15 8.30 -6.83
CA SER A 66 -2.90 8.66 -6.18
C SER A 66 -2.20 7.45 -5.60
N TYR A 67 -0.88 7.45 -5.71
CA TYR A 67 0.01 6.56 -4.97
C TYR A 67 0.65 7.34 -3.81
N ALA A 68 0.83 6.71 -2.66
CA ALA A 68 1.57 7.30 -1.55
C ALA A 68 2.35 6.22 -0.82
N SER A 69 3.64 6.49 -0.57
CA SER A 69 4.53 5.61 0.19
C SER A 69 5.38 6.40 1.15
N ARG A 70 5.69 5.82 2.31
CA ARG A 70 6.55 6.46 3.33
C ARG A 70 7.42 5.43 4.01
N GLN A 71 8.70 5.78 4.20
CA GLN A 71 9.62 4.96 4.98
C GLN A 71 9.23 4.96 6.47
N LEU A 72 9.40 3.82 7.14
CA LEU A 72 9.17 3.75 8.59
C LEU A 72 10.15 4.62 9.36
N LYS A 73 9.64 5.37 10.33
CA LYS A 73 10.45 6.09 11.31
C LYS A 73 11.19 5.10 12.20
N ILE A 74 12.29 5.55 12.81
CA ILE A 74 13.16 4.71 13.67
C ILE A 74 12.35 3.98 14.76
N HIS A 75 11.38 4.66 15.38
CA HIS A 75 10.53 4.06 16.41
C HIS A 75 9.43 3.14 15.84
N GLU A 76 8.97 3.38 14.60
CA GLU A 76 7.96 2.55 13.93
C GLU A 76 8.53 1.19 13.54
N LYS A 77 9.85 1.09 13.28
CA LYS A 77 10.52 -0.19 12.99
C LYS A 77 10.37 -1.25 14.08
N ASN A 78 10.15 -0.82 15.32
CA ASN A 78 9.97 -1.71 16.46
C ASN A 78 8.52 -2.15 16.65
N TYR A 79 7.60 -1.72 15.78
CA TYR A 79 6.19 -2.07 15.88
C TYR A 79 5.98 -3.49 15.39
N LYS A 80 5.00 -4.17 15.99
CA LYS A 80 4.60 -5.49 15.49
C LYS A 80 3.87 -5.31 14.16
N THR A 81 3.87 -6.35 13.32
CA THR A 81 3.25 -6.31 11.99
C THR A 81 1.81 -5.77 12.01
N HIS A 82 0.97 -6.23 12.94
CA HIS A 82 -0.41 -5.70 13.06
C HIS A 82 -0.50 -4.19 13.32
N ASP A 83 0.44 -3.62 14.09
CA ASP A 83 0.51 -2.17 14.34
C ASP A 83 1.03 -1.42 13.09
N LEU A 84 1.91 -2.04 12.31
CA LEU A 84 2.39 -1.48 11.05
C LEU A 84 1.27 -1.42 10.01
N GLU A 85 0.48 -2.48 9.90
CA GLU A 85 -0.69 -2.54 9.01
C GLU A 85 -1.74 -1.48 9.38
N LEU A 86 -2.08 -1.35 10.68
CA LEU A 86 -2.96 -0.28 11.14
C LEU A 86 -2.34 1.10 10.84
N GLY A 87 -1.02 1.22 11.00
CA GLY A 87 -0.25 2.42 10.65
C GLY A 87 -0.37 2.78 9.17
N ALA A 88 -0.41 1.81 8.25
CA ALA A 88 -0.62 2.05 6.82
C ALA A 88 -2.02 2.63 6.54
N VAL A 89 -3.06 2.10 7.19
CA VAL A 89 -4.44 2.63 7.07
C VAL A 89 -4.52 4.07 7.58
N VAL A 90 -3.98 4.31 8.78
CA VAL A 90 -3.94 5.66 9.37
C VAL A 90 -3.16 6.63 8.49
N PHE A 91 -2.08 6.16 7.87
CA PHE A 91 -1.27 6.95 6.95
C PHE A 91 -2.06 7.34 5.68
N ALA A 92 -2.77 6.38 5.06
CA ALA A 92 -3.62 6.64 3.90
C ALA A 92 -4.69 7.70 4.19
N LEU A 93 -5.44 7.51 5.29
CA LEU A 93 -6.53 8.42 5.67
C LEU A 93 -6.03 9.84 5.97
N LYS A 94 -4.85 9.98 6.56
CA LYS A 94 -4.26 11.31 6.82
C LYS A 94 -3.86 12.03 5.56
N ILE A 95 -3.23 11.34 4.61
CA ILE A 95 -2.80 11.96 3.34
C ILE A 95 -4.02 12.36 2.51
N TRP A 96 -4.97 11.44 2.36
CA TRP A 96 -6.14 11.63 1.51
C TRP A 96 -7.37 12.13 2.28
N ARG A 97 -7.16 12.80 3.43
CA ARG A 97 -8.24 13.40 4.22
C ARG A 97 -9.15 14.27 3.34
N HIS A 98 -8.58 15.02 2.41
CA HIS A 98 -9.32 15.88 1.49
C HIS A 98 -10.23 15.12 0.51
N TYR A 99 -9.94 13.85 0.21
CA TYR A 99 -10.80 13.01 -0.63
C TYR A 99 -11.80 12.18 0.19
N LEU A 100 -11.34 11.66 1.34
CA LEU A 100 -12.06 10.61 2.08
C LEU A 100 -12.99 11.15 3.18
N TYR A 101 -12.81 12.41 3.58
CA TYR A 101 -13.61 12.99 4.66
C TYR A 101 -15.06 13.22 4.22
N GLY A 102 -16.01 12.68 4.99
CA GLY A 102 -17.45 12.77 4.68
C GLY A 102 -17.92 11.83 3.55
N THR A 103 -17.07 10.92 3.10
CA THR A 103 -17.40 9.94 2.04
C THR A 103 -17.18 8.52 2.53
N LYS A 104 -17.99 7.58 2.04
CA LYS A 104 -17.80 6.17 2.34
C LYS A 104 -16.60 5.62 1.56
N CYS A 105 -15.63 5.06 2.27
CA CYS A 105 -14.44 4.48 1.66
C CYS A 105 -14.27 2.99 2.01
N ARG A 106 -13.75 2.21 1.07
CA ARG A 106 -13.41 0.80 1.28
C ARG A 106 -11.92 0.65 1.43
N VAL A 107 -11.46 0.13 2.56
CA VAL A 107 -10.04 -0.09 2.85
C VAL A 107 -9.71 -1.56 2.69
N PHE A 108 -8.79 -1.88 1.78
CA PHE A 108 -8.26 -3.23 1.59
C PHE A 108 -6.89 -3.38 2.24
N THR A 109 -6.71 -4.47 2.97
CA THR A 109 -5.44 -4.86 3.61
C THR A 109 -5.19 -6.35 3.43
N ASP A 110 -3.92 -6.73 3.39
CA ASP A 110 -3.48 -8.12 3.32
C ASP A 110 -3.39 -8.81 4.70
N HIS A 111 -3.86 -8.15 5.76
CA HIS A 111 -3.85 -8.69 7.11
C HIS A 111 -5.25 -8.86 7.71
N LYS A 112 -5.68 -10.14 7.84
CA LYS A 112 -7.01 -10.52 8.38
C LYS A 112 -7.30 -9.96 9.77
N SER A 113 -6.27 -9.73 10.60
CA SER A 113 -6.45 -9.27 11.98
C SER A 113 -7.07 -7.86 12.06
N LEU A 114 -6.88 -7.04 11.02
CA LEU A 114 -7.43 -5.69 10.96
C LEU A 114 -8.95 -5.66 10.79
N GLN A 115 -9.58 -6.72 10.29
CA GLN A 115 -11.04 -6.80 10.22
C GLN A 115 -11.67 -6.78 11.62
N HIS A 116 -10.96 -7.31 12.62
CA HIS A 116 -11.41 -7.42 14.00
C HIS A 116 -10.76 -6.39 14.92
N ILE A 117 -10.13 -5.34 14.38
CA ILE A 117 -9.39 -4.38 15.21
C ILE A 117 -10.28 -3.62 16.20
N LEU A 118 -11.55 -3.41 15.82
CA LEU A 118 -12.56 -2.78 16.67
C LEU A 118 -13.04 -3.71 17.81
N ASP A 119 -12.95 -5.03 17.62
CA ASP A 119 -13.42 -6.03 18.59
C ASP A 119 -12.38 -6.30 19.70
N GLN A 120 -11.16 -5.74 19.59
CA GLN A 120 -10.07 -6.05 20.52
C GLN A 120 -10.25 -5.37 21.88
N LYS A 121 -10.52 -6.18 22.91
CA LYS A 121 -10.76 -5.72 24.29
C LYS A 121 -9.56 -5.04 24.98
N LYS A 122 -8.32 -5.29 24.53
CA LYS A 122 -7.09 -4.71 25.11
C LYS A 122 -6.28 -4.00 24.04
N MET A 123 -6.40 -2.68 24.00
CA MET A 123 -5.68 -1.82 23.06
C MET A 123 -4.63 -0.97 23.75
N ASN A 124 -3.50 -0.77 23.07
CA ASN A 124 -2.47 0.15 23.50
C ASN A 124 -2.92 1.62 23.30
N LEU A 125 -2.38 2.57 24.07
CA LEU A 125 -2.74 3.99 23.99
C LEU A 125 -2.57 4.56 22.57
N ARG A 126 -1.57 4.09 21.83
CA ARG A 126 -1.35 4.45 20.43
C ARG A 126 -2.50 3.99 19.53
N GLN A 127 -2.90 2.72 19.66
CA GLN A 127 -3.99 2.15 18.87
C GLN A 127 -5.31 2.87 19.17
N ARG A 128 -5.55 3.27 20.44
CA ARG A 128 -6.73 4.08 20.79
C ARG A 128 -6.75 5.44 20.08
N ARG A 129 -5.63 6.16 20.06
CA ARG A 129 -5.51 7.44 19.32
C ARG A 129 -5.72 7.25 17.81
N TRP A 130 -5.32 6.10 17.28
CA TRP A 130 -5.55 5.77 15.87
C TRP A 130 -7.00 5.40 15.59
N LEU A 131 -7.68 4.70 16.52
CA LEU A 131 -9.10 4.42 16.40
C LEU A 131 -9.96 5.68 16.50
N GLU A 132 -9.61 6.61 17.38
CA GLU A 132 -10.30 7.90 17.49
C GLU A 132 -10.21 8.69 16.17
N LEU A 133 -9.06 8.65 15.50
CA LEU A 133 -8.94 9.21 14.16
C LEU A 133 -9.79 8.43 13.15
N LEU A 134 -9.82 7.11 13.23
CA LEU A 134 -10.60 6.27 12.32
C LEU A 134 -12.10 6.53 12.46
N SER A 135 -12.61 6.76 13.68
CA SER A 135 -14.02 7.03 13.92
C SER A 135 -14.55 8.31 13.26
N ASP A 136 -13.66 9.22 12.84
CA ASP A 136 -14.05 10.41 12.07
C ASP A 136 -14.39 10.09 10.60
N TYR A 137 -14.09 8.89 10.11
CA TYR A 137 -14.29 8.47 8.73
C TYR A 137 -15.36 7.38 8.63
N ASP A 138 -16.11 7.38 7.52
CA ASP A 138 -16.99 6.27 7.16
C ASP A 138 -16.18 5.26 6.32
N TYR A 139 -15.77 4.15 6.94
CA TYR A 139 -14.88 3.16 6.33
C TYR A 139 -15.36 1.72 6.52
N ASP A 140 -15.16 0.90 5.49
CA ASP A 140 -15.33 -0.56 5.54
C ASP A 140 -13.97 -1.25 5.30
N ILE A 141 -13.49 -2.02 6.29
CA ILE A 141 -12.23 -2.79 6.16
C ILE A 141 -12.50 -4.17 5.58
N HIS A 142 -11.91 -4.44 4.42
CA HIS A 142 -11.96 -5.72 3.76
C HIS A 142 -10.58 -6.37 3.66
N TYR A 143 -10.54 -7.66 3.97
CA TYR A 143 -9.35 -8.46 3.71
C TYR A 143 -9.23 -8.77 2.21
N HIS A 144 -8.03 -8.65 1.66
CA HIS A 144 -7.69 -9.15 0.34
C HIS A 144 -6.42 -9.98 0.38
N LEU A 145 -6.33 -11.00 -0.46
CA LEU A 145 -5.13 -11.82 -0.52
C LEU A 145 -3.99 -10.98 -1.10
N ARG A 146 -2.79 -11.04 -0.49
CA ARG A 146 -1.58 -10.31 -0.90
C ARG A 146 -1.27 -10.40 -2.40
N LYS A 147 -1.59 -11.53 -3.05
CA LYS A 147 -1.41 -11.75 -4.50
C LYS A 147 -2.22 -10.79 -5.39
N VAL A 148 -3.27 -10.17 -4.86
CA VAL A 148 -4.13 -9.19 -5.55
C VAL A 148 -3.70 -7.75 -5.20
N ASN A 149 -2.95 -7.56 -4.10
CA ASN A 149 -2.49 -6.25 -3.61
C ASN A 149 -1.11 -5.84 -4.17
N VAL A 150 -0.83 -6.21 -5.42
CA VAL A 150 0.52 -6.09 -6.02
C VAL A 150 1.02 -4.64 -6.04
N ASP A 151 0.10 -3.69 -6.26
CA ASP A 151 0.45 -2.27 -6.35
C ASP A 151 0.93 -1.69 -5.00
N ALA A 152 0.22 -1.98 -3.91
CA ALA A 152 0.59 -1.48 -2.58
C ALA A 152 1.81 -2.22 -2.01
N ASP A 153 1.92 -3.54 -2.25
CA ASP A 153 3.09 -4.37 -1.88
C ASP A 153 4.35 -3.87 -2.59
N ALA A 154 4.26 -3.54 -3.89
CA ALA A 154 5.39 -2.96 -4.62
C ALA A 154 5.86 -1.61 -4.04
N LEU A 155 4.94 -0.82 -3.47
CA LEU A 155 5.24 0.49 -2.87
C LEU A 155 5.75 0.39 -1.42
N SER A 156 5.39 -0.66 -0.69
CA SER A 156 5.89 -0.88 0.68
C SER A 156 7.31 -1.48 0.68
N MET A 157 7.72 -2.10 -0.42
CA MET A 157 9.03 -2.74 -0.59
C MET A 157 10.10 -1.77 -1.13
N LYS A 158 11.22 -1.64 -0.41
CA LYS A 158 12.39 -0.85 -0.87
C LYS A 158 13.37 -1.68 -1.71
N GLU A 159 13.64 -2.91 -1.30
CA GLU A 159 14.60 -3.84 -1.92
C GLU A 159 14.24 -5.27 -1.48
N ARG A 160 14.08 -6.21 -2.42
CA ARG A 160 14.14 -7.64 -2.10
C ARG A 160 15.59 -7.95 -1.77
N GLU A 161 15.88 -8.43 -0.57
CA GLU A 161 17.13 -9.16 -0.37
C GLU A 161 17.12 -10.33 -1.37
N PRO A 162 18.24 -10.59 -2.09
CA PRO A 162 18.29 -11.72 -2.98
C PRO A 162 17.92 -12.96 -2.17
N PRO A 163 17.04 -13.84 -2.68
CA PRO A 163 16.72 -15.07 -1.97
C PRO A 163 18.04 -15.79 -1.69
N LEU A 164 18.31 -16.09 -0.42
CA LEU A 164 19.42 -16.93 -0.02
C LEU A 164 19.28 -18.23 -0.83
N ARG A 165 20.09 -18.36 -1.89
CA ARG A 165 20.23 -19.62 -2.62
C ARG A 165 20.84 -20.59 -1.61
N VAL A 166 19.99 -21.41 -1.00
CA VAL A 166 20.45 -22.62 -0.33
C VAL A 166 21.14 -23.44 -1.41
N ARG A 167 22.48 -23.50 -1.35
CA ARG A 167 23.25 -24.40 -2.19
C ARG A 167 22.83 -25.81 -1.80
N ALA A 168 22.18 -26.50 -2.73
CA ALA A 168 22.11 -27.96 -2.72
C ALA A 168 23.44 -28.50 -3.25
#